data_AF-A0A949QYJ6-F1
#
_entry.id   AF-A0A949QYJ6-F1
#
_cell.length_a   1.000
_cell.length_b   1.000
_cell.length_c   1.000
_cell.angle_alpha   90.00
_cell.angle_beta   90.00
_cell.angle_gamma   90.00
#
_symmetry.space_group_name_H-M   'P 1'
#
loop_
_entity.id
_entity.type
_entity.pdbx_description
1 polymer ?
#
loop_
_entity_poly.entity_id
_entity_poly.type
_entity_poly.pdbx_seq_one_letter_code
_entity_poly.pdbx_strand_id
1 'polypeptide(L)' 'MFQPPSTQRFQLVGTLTRIRQEWQDAAGSSSLIEVEGNMGMLLADLINGVGLGIDEQIQVLGPELFHEMKDFLKSPVQN' A
#
# COMPACT_ATOMS: atom_id res chain seq x y z
N MET A 1 -19.15 -12.36 4.05
CA MET A 1 -19.75 -11.37 4.97
C MET A 1 -19.32 -9.98 4.50
N PHE A 2 -20.26 -9.13 4.10
CA PHE A 2 -19.95 -7.73 3.77
C PHE A 2 -19.74 -6.97 5.08
N GLN A 3 -18.51 -6.50 5.32
CA GLN A 3 -18.24 -5.61 6.45
C GLN A 3 -19.04 -4.31 6.27
N PRO A 4 -19.59 -3.72 7.35
CA PRO A 4 -20.30 -2.45 7.23
C PRO A 4 -19.33 -1.38 6.70
N PRO A 5 -19.79 -0.43 5.87
CA PRO A 5 -18.94 0.57 5.20
C PRO A 5 -18.05 1.37 6.17
N SER A 6 -18.47 1.49 7.43
CA SER A 6 -17.71 2.12 8.51
C SER A 6 -16.45 1.35 8.89
N THR A 7 -16.50 0.02 8.91
CA THR A 7 -15.34 -0.83 9.24
C THR A 7 -14.30 -0.82 8.14
N GLN A 8 -14.71 -0.86 6.87
CA GLN A 8 -13.81 -0.77 5.72
C GLN A 8 -13.09 0.58 5.68
N ARG A 9 -13.82 1.68 5.90
CA ARG A 9 -13.22 3.02 5.98
C ARG A 9 -12.23 3.14 7.13
N PHE A 10 -12.55 2.57 8.29
CA PHE A 10 -11.66 2.60 9.45
C PHE A 10 -10.34 1.85 9.18
N GLN A 11 -10.42 0.66 8.57
CA GLN A 11 -9.24 -0.10 8.17
C GLN A 11 -8.39 0.68 7.15
N LEU A 12 -9.02 1.25 6.12
CA LEU A 12 -8.33 2.07 5.12
C LEU A 12 -7.61 3.28 5.76
N VAL A 13 -8.28 4.01 6.65
CA VAL A 13 -7.67 5.15 7.36
C VAL A 13 -6.51 4.69 8.23
N GLY A 14 -6.64 3.55 8.92
CA GLY A 14 -5.55 2.96 9.70
C GLY A 14 -4.34 2.62 8.84
N THR A 15 -4.56 1.98 7.69
CA THR A 15 -3.52 1.66 6.71
C THR A 15 -2.82 2.91 6.19
N LEU A 16 -3.57 3.92 5.73
CA LEU A 16 -3.00 5.17 5.22
C LEU A 16 -2.20 5.91 6.30
N THR A 17 -2.68 5.90 7.55
CA THR A 17 -2.00 6.52 8.68
C THR A 17 -0.64 5.86 8.94
N ARG A 18 -0.59 4.53 8.86
CA ARG A 18 0.63 3.75 9.02
C ARG A 18 1.66 4.04 7.92
N ILE A 19 1.23 4.01 6.66
CA ILE A 19 2.12 4.30 5.51
C ILE A 19 2.73 5.69 5.66
N ARG A 20 1.91 6.71 5.97
CA ARG A 20 2.39 8.07 6.21
C ARG A 20 3.42 8.12 7.34
N GLN A 21 3.25 7.38 8.44
CA GLN A 21 4.21 7.35 9.54
C GLN A 21 5.54 6.73 9.11
N GLU A 22 5.50 5.54 8.49
CA GLU A 22 6.69 4.84 8.01
C GLU A 22 7.50 5.74 7.04
N TRP A 23 6.80 6.48 6.19
CA TRP A 23 7.42 7.43 5.26
C TRP A 23 7.95 8.69 5.94
N GLN A 24 7.23 9.24 6.93
CA GLN A 24 7.71 10.39 7.68
C GLN A 24 8.98 10.06 8.45
N ASP A 25 9.05 8.86 9.02
CA ASP A 25 10.23 8.36 9.71
C ASP A 25 11.41 8.20 8.74
N ALA A 26 11.17 7.66 7.53
CA ALA A 26 12.18 7.54 6.48
C ALA A 26 12.66 8.89 5.92
N ALA A 27 11.76 9.89 5.83
CA ALA A 27 12.08 11.25 5.41
C ALA A 27 12.83 12.07 6.49
N GLY A 28 12.82 11.60 7.75
CA GLY A 28 13.42 12.29 8.87
C GLY A 28 12.79 13.67 9.10
N SER A 29 13.60 14.73 9.01
CA SER A 29 13.16 16.13 9.18
C SER A 29 12.60 16.77 7.92
N SER A 30 12.62 16.08 6.78
CA SER A 30 12.17 16.62 5.50
C SER A 30 10.64 16.55 5.37
N SER A 31 10.07 17.49 4.61
CA SER A 31 8.64 17.48 4.26
C SER A 31 8.32 16.31 3.33
N LEU A 32 7.27 15.54 3.64
CA LEU A 32 6.77 14.46 2.76
C LEU A 32 6.31 14.95 1.38
N ILE A 33 6.05 16.25 1.22
CA ILE A 33 5.66 16.85 -0.05
C ILE A 33 6.88 17.18 -0.91
N GLU A 34 8.03 17.40 -0.28
CA GLU A 34 9.26 17.87 -0.94
C GLU A 34 10.26 16.74 -1.18
N VAL A 35 10.02 15.54 -0.65
CA VAL A 35 10.86 14.36 -0.89
C VAL A 35 10.58 13.78 -2.29
N GLU A 36 11.66 13.49 -3.02
CA GLU A 36 11.59 12.75 -4.27
C GLU A 36 11.37 11.26 -3.95
N GLY A 37 10.20 10.73 -4.32
CA GLY A 37 9.77 9.37 -3.97
C GLY A 37 9.52 8.48 -5.18
N ASN A 38 9.85 7.19 -5.07
CA ASN A 38 9.50 6.20 -6.08
C ASN A 38 8.00 5.88 -5.99
N MET A 39 7.23 6.29 -7.01
CA MET A 39 5.78 6.09 -7.06
C MET A 39 5.37 4.60 -7.04
N GLY A 40 6.22 3.72 -7.58
CA GLY A 40 6.03 2.27 -7.46
C GLY A 40 6.06 1.84 -5.99
N MET A 41 7.08 2.23 -5.23
CA MET A 41 7.19 1.87 -3.80
C MET A 41 5.97 2.36 -3.00
N LEU A 42 5.43 3.55 -3.31
CA LEU A 42 4.19 4.03 -2.70
C LEU A 42 3.02 3.08 -2.97
N LEU A 43 2.89 2.61 -4.21
CA LEU A 43 1.85 1.67 -4.59
C LEU A 43 2.02 0.31 -3.89
N ALA A 44 3.25 -0.19 -3.74
CA ALA A 44 3.50 -1.41 -2.96
C ALA A 44 3.05 -1.26 -1.51
N ASP A 45 3.43 -0.16 -0.84
CA ASP A 45 3.07 0.06 0.56
C ASP A 45 1.55 0.17 0.75
N LEU A 46 0.87 0.84 -0.18
CA LEU A 46 -0.59 0.90 -0.22
C LEU A 46 -1.22 -0.49 -0.37
N ILE A 47 -0.78 -1.25 -1.36
CA ILE A 47 -1.34 -2.58 -1.67
C ILE A 47 -1.09 -3.55 -0.52
N ASN A 48 0.13 -3.57 0.02
CA ASN A 48 0.51 -4.38 1.17
C ASN A 48 -0.29 -4.01 2.41
N GLY A 49 -0.56 -2.72 2.60
CA GLY A 49 -1.29 -2.21 3.74
C GLY A 49 -2.80 -2.44 3.69
N VAL A 50 -3.38 -2.47 2.49
CA VAL A 50 -4.82 -2.76 2.29
C VAL A 50 -5.07 -4.28 2.30
N GLY A 51 -4.05 -5.08 1.97
CA GLY A 51 -4.13 -6.54 2.01
C GLY A 51 -4.87 -7.12 0.81
N LEU A 52 -4.66 -6.56 -0.37
CA LEU A 52 -5.31 -7.01 -1.61
C LEU A 52 -4.86 -8.42 -2.01
N GLY A 53 -5.77 -9.20 -2.59
CA GLY A 53 -5.47 -10.50 -3.22
C GLY A 53 -4.74 -10.34 -4.56
N ILE A 54 -4.08 -11.40 -5.05
CA ILE A 54 -3.21 -11.34 -6.24
C ILE A 54 -3.91 -10.70 -7.45
N ASP A 55 -5.15 -11.08 -7.74
CA ASP A 55 -5.90 -10.55 -8.88
C ASP A 55 -6.17 -9.05 -8.74
N GLU A 56 -6.48 -8.59 -7.52
CA GLU A 56 -6.69 -7.17 -7.21
C GLU A 56 -5.36 -6.38 -7.32
N GLN A 57 -4.24 -6.98 -6.89
CA GLN A 57 -2.91 -6.38 -7.05
C GLN A 57 -2.55 -6.19 -8.53
N ILE A 58 -2.79 -7.21 -9.37
CA ILE A 58 -2.57 -7.14 -10.82
C ILE A 58 -3.50 -6.10 -11.46
N GLN A 59 -4.75 -6.01 -11.03
CA GLN A 59 -5.69 -5.01 -11.54
C GLN A 59 -5.25 -3.58 -11.22
N VAL A 60 -4.72 -3.33 -10.02
CA VAL A 60 -4.27 -1.99 -9.58
C VAL A 60 -2.97 -1.59 -10.25
N LEU A 61 -1.98 -2.49 -10.32
CA LEU A 61 -0.64 -2.18 -10.83
C LEU A 61 -0.53 -2.35 -12.35
N GLY A 62 -1.40 -3.16 -12.96
CA GLY A 62 -1.15 -3.70 -14.28
C GLY A 62 -0.08 -4.80 -14.26
N PRO A 63 0.00 -5.62 -15.32
CA PRO A 63 0.84 -6.82 -15.34
C PRO A 63 2.35 -6.53 -15.31
N GLU A 64 2.79 -5.45 -15.96
CA GLU A 64 4.21 -5.10 -16.06
C GLU A 64 4.77 -4.64 -14.71
N LEU A 65 4.14 -3.63 -14.10
CA LEU A 65 4.55 -3.12 -12.79
C LEU A 65 4.37 -4.18 -11.69
N PHE A 66 3.31 -5.00 -11.73
CA PHE A 66 3.17 -6.12 -10.81
C PHE A 66 4.35 -7.10 -10.90
N HIS A 67 4.85 -7.37 -12.11
CA HIS A 67 6.01 -8.24 -12.30
C HIS A 67 7.30 -7.62 -11.73
N GLU A 68 7.53 -6.33 -11.99
CA GLU A 68 8.68 -5.59 -11.44
C GLU A 68 8.67 -5.52 -9.91
N MET A 69 7.48 -5.44 -9.32
CA MET A 69 7.31 -5.25 -7.88
C MET A 69 7.13 -6.54 -7.09
N LYS A 70 7.21 -7.70 -7.74
CA LYS A 70 6.90 -9.01 -7.14
C LYS A 70 7.67 -9.30 -5.85
N ASP A 71 8.91 -8.82 -5.73
CA ASP A 71 9.76 -9.01 -4.55
C ASP A 71 9.41 -8.06 -3.39
N PHE A 72 8.67 -6.98 -3.66
CA PHE A 72 8.24 -5.97 -2.67
C PHE A 72 6.80 -6.19 -2.18
N LEU A 73 5.98 -6.89 -2.98
CA LEU A 73 4.62 -7.24 -2.62
C LEU A 73 4.64 -8.41 -1.63
N LYS A 74 3.96 -8.25 -0.48
CA LYS A 74 3.79 -9.32 0.48
C LYS A 74 2.84 -10.35 -0.13
N SER A 75 3.25 -11.62 -0.13
CA SER A 75 2.37 -12.71 -0.54
C SER A 75 1.07 -12.64 0.27
N PRO A 76 -0.11 -12.75 -0.38
CA PRO A 76 -1.36 -12.66 0.35
C PRO A 76 -1.38 -13.72 1.44
N VAL A 77 -1.79 -13.32 2.65
CA VAL A 77 -2.12 -14.30 3.69
C VAL A 77 -3.27 -15.13 3.12
N GLN A 78 -3.01 -16.41 2.83
CA GLN A 78 -4.04 -17.37 2.47
C GLN A 78 -5.03 -17.42 3.64
N ASN A 79 -6.14 -16.70 3.52
CA ASN A 79 -7.30 -16.85 4.40
C ASN A 79 -8.12 -18.07 3.97
#